data_AF-D5AC31-F1
#
_entry.id   AF-D5AC31-F1
#
_cell.length_a   1.000
_cell.length_b   1.000
_cell.length_c   1.000
_cell.angle_alpha   90.00
_cell.angle_beta   90.00
_cell.angle_gamma   90.00
#
_symmetry.space_group_name_H-M   'P 1'
#
loop_
_entity.id
_entity.type
_entity.pdbx_description
1 polymer ?
#
loop_
_entity_poly.entity_id
_entity_poly.type
_entity_poly.pdbx_seq_one_letter_code
_entity_poly.pdbx_strand_id
1 'polypeptide(L)'
;MTQGEQFEVICRICLEPAPISLSDDADLLAEERLISPCACSGTQAFVHVKCLRRWQKAVMSSTRPGASHTAALICPVCTQKFSLVPPQTGLASRIVKVISNYSCELAGAFCVLSACYFAFAGLNLQTILDELENGIALAREILPCSFNINMEEKCLSGTCSALASRLGSGQPSLHPGSLLVATAAMPSSFFFGSVVLIYEHRRCSGSRGLILNMPLEEERRFEWETKSLPSMHSNALSKRVEHGVGGPVAQNDWMILHRCACCITSPQKQLCRQTLGKEKHLTIDWGVELLPGVFLGRDVSPVLLFTKEETPVVSHQLLHGHAEWFVGQLGSEVKRGFWLIEPNASEALLAMAPQEQ
;
A
#
# COMPACT_ATOMS: atom_id res chain seq x y z
N MET A 1 -4.55 -44.97 23.60
CA MET A 1 -3.54 -44.11 22.94
C MET A 1 -4.29 -43.13 22.05
N THR A 2 -4.56 -41.92 22.55
CA THR A 2 -5.17 -40.84 21.76
C THR A 2 -4.13 -39.72 21.72
N GLN A 3 -3.50 -39.58 20.56
CA GLN A 3 -2.62 -38.44 20.27
C GLN A 3 -3.50 -37.18 20.35
N GLY A 4 -3.24 -36.34 21.34
CA GLY A 4 -3.80 -35.00 21.39
C GLY A 4 -3.06 -34.16 20.36
N GLU A 5 -3.74 -33.73 19.30
CA GLU A 5 -3.28 -32.67 18.42
C GLU A 5 -2.97 -31.43 19.28
N GLN A 6 -1.68 -31.15 19.46
CA GLN A 6 -1.25 -29.88 20.02
C GLN A 6 -1.53 -28.82 18.94
N PHE A 7 -2.63 -28.09 19.07
CA PHE A 7 -2.89 -26.91 18.25
C PHE A 7 -1.75 -25.91 18.49
N GLU A 8 -0.87 -25.78 17.50
CA GLU A 8 0.26 -24.86 17.57
C GLU A 8 -0.27 -23.43 17.58
N VAL A 9 0.06 -22.70 18.64
CA VAL A 9 -0.45 -21.35 18.86
C VAL A 9 0.40 -20.36 18.06
N ILE A 10 -0.21 -19.73 17.05
CA ILE A 10 0.47 -18.86 16.09
C ILE A 10 0.20 -17.38 16.39
N CYS A 11 1.20 -16.52 16.14
CA CYS A 11 1.06 -15.08 16.31
C CYS A 11 0.20 -14.48 15.20
N ARG A 12 -0.89 -13.77 15.54
CA ARG A 12 -1.78 -13.15 14.54
C ARG A 12 -1.17 -12.07 13.65
N ILE A 13 0.00 -11.54 14.03
CA ILE A 13 0.68 -10.46 13.28
C ILE A 13 1.75 -11.01 12.34
N CYS A 14 2.67 -11.85 12.83
CA CYS A 14 3.77 -12.38 12.02
C CYS A 14 3.57 -13.82 11.58
N LEU A 15 2.49 -14.48 12.02
CA LEU A 15 2.10 -15.83 11.64
C LEU A 15 3.18 -16.88 11.93
N GLU A 16 4.01 -16.62 12.94
CA GLU A 16 5.02 -17.55 13.45
C GLU A 16 4.58 -18.11 14.81
N PRO A 17 4.89 -19.38 15.10
CA PRO A 17 4.70 -19.97 16.43
C PRO A 17 5.71 -19.44 17.44
N ALA A 18 5.54 -19.80 18.72
CA ALA A 18 6.52 -19.47 19.75
C ALA A 18 7.85 -20.14 19.44
N PRO A 19 9.00 -19.46 19.59
CA PRO A 19 10.28 -20.10 19.41
C PRO A 19 10.46 -21.24 20.41
N ILE A 20 10.88 -22.39 19.91
CA ILE A 20 11.30 -23.54 20.72
C ILE A 20 12.70 -23.18 21.24
N SER A 21 12.74 -22.68 22.48
CA SER A 21 13.90 -22.16 23.22
C SER A 21 15.27 -22.70 22.80
N LEU A 22 16.13 -21.83 22.22
CA LEU A 22 17.56 -22.09 22.00
C LEU A 22 18.46 -20.87 22.27
N SER A 23 17.98 -19.84 22.97
CA SER A 23 18.80 -18.69 23.39
C SER A 23 18.82 -18.53 24.90
N ASP A 24 20.00 -18.33 25.48
CA ASP A 24 20.20 -18.10 26.92
C ASP A 24 19.89 -16.65 27.36
N ASP A 25 19.51 -15.78 26.41
CA ASP A 25 19.21 -14.37 26.66
C ASP A 25 17.75 -14.17 27.11
N ALA A 26 17.57 -13.99 28.42
CA ALA A 26 16.26 -13.86 29.06
C ALA A 26 15.41 -12.70 28.52
N ASP A 27 16.03 -11.59 28.12
CA ASP A 27 15.33 -10.41 27.57
C ASP A 27 14.79 -10.66 26.16
N LEU A 28 15.52 -11.39 25.31
CA LEU A 28 15.06 -11.75 23.97
C LEU A 28 13.91 -12.77 24.05
N LEU A 29 14.01 -13.74 24.95
CA LEU A 29 12.93 -14.71 25.19
C LEU A 29 11.63 -14.03 25.65
N ALA A 30 11.72 -12.95 26.44
CA ALA A 30 10.55 -12.19 26.88
C ALA A 30 9.85 -11.45 25.72
N GLU A 31 10.60 -10.95 24.74
CA GLU A 31 10.04 -10.26 23.56
C GLU A 31 9.45 -11.21 22.51
N GLU A 32 9.97 -12.43 22.43
CA GLU A 32 9.52 -13.45 21.47
C GLU A 32 8.40 -14.36 22.00
N ARG A 33 7.97 -14.17 23.25
CA ARG A 33 6.84 -14.90 23.84
C ARG A 33 5.51 -14.49 23.20
N LEU A 34 4.63 -15.46 22.95
CA LEU A 34 3.22 -15.22 22.63
C LEU A 34 2.39 -14.88 23.86
N ILE A 35 1.51 -13.90 23.71
CA ILE A 35 0.58 -13.44 24.72
C ILE A 35 -0.83 -13.27 24.14
N SER A 36 -1.84 -13.29 25.00
CA SER A 36 -3.22 -12.90 24.68
C SER A 36 -3.55 -11.54 25.31
N PRO A 37 -3.28 -10.42 24.62
CA PRO A 37 -3.32 -9.09 25.25
C PRO A 37 -4.73 -8.50 25.34
N CYS A 38 -5.75 -9.14 24.76
CA CYS A 38 -7.15 -8.71 24.74
C CYS A 38 -8.09 -9.94 24.75
N ALA A 39 -9.41 -9.76 24.90
CA ALA A 39 -10.39 -10.85 24.91
C ALA A 39 -10.75 -11.42 23.52
N CYS A 40 -9.86 -11.33 22.54
CA CYS A 40 -10.03 -12.08 21.29
C CYS A 40 -9.94 -13.59 21.58
N SER A 41 -10.74 -14.41 20.90
CA SER A 41 -10.78 -15.87 21.04
C SER A 41 -10.23 -16.58 19.79
N GLY A 42 -9.75 -17.82 19.94
CA GLY A 42 -9.18 -18.60 18.83
C GLY A 42 -7.76 -18.17 18.44
N THR A 43 -7.36 -18.43 17.19
CA THR A 43 -6.01 -18.10 16.67
C THR A 43 -5.71 -16.60 16.66
N GLN A 44 -6.74 -15.76 16.55
CA GLN A 44 -6.65 -14.29 16.63
C GLN A 44 -6.40 -13.76 18.06
N ALA A 45 -6.43 -14.62 19.08
CA ALA A 45 -6.16 -14.23 20.48
C ALA A 45 -4.67 -13.91 20.70
N PHE A 46 -3.77 -14.59 19.98
CA PHE A 46 -2.36 -14.64 20.34
C PHE A 46 -1.49 -13.73 19.47
N VAL A 47 -0.51 -13.08 20.08
CA VAL A 47 0.46 -12.21 19.41
C VAL A 47 1.79 -12.20 20.15
N HIS A 48 2.92 -12.08 19.44
CA HIS A 48 4.21 -11.85 20.06
C HIS A 48 4.28 -10.47 20.73
N VAL A 49 4.98 -10.38 21.87
CA VAL A 49 5.25 -9.09 22.54
C VAL A 49 5.94 -8.11 21.58
N LYS A 50 6.97 -8.56 20.83
CA LYS A 50 7.66 -7.74 19.82
C LYS A 50 6.72 -7.23 18.73
N CYS A 51 5.82 -8.07 18.24
CA CYS A 51 4.88 -7.73 17.17
C CYS A 51 3.85 -6.70 17.64
N LEU A 52 3.28 -6.87 18.84
CA LEU A 52 2.36 -5.91 19.43
C LEU A 52 3.05 -4.55 19.65
N ARG A 53 4.27 -4.53 20.21
CA ARG A 53 5.04 -3.30 20.40
C ARG A 53 5.35 -2.57 19.10
N ARG A 54 5.70 -3.30 18.03
CA ARG A 54 5.93 -2.72 16.69
C ARG A 54 4.65 -2.08 16.13
N TRP A 55 3.51 -2.77 16.26
CA TRP A 55 2.21 -2.24 15.86
C TRP A 55 1.84 -0.97 16.64
N GLN A 56 1.97 -1.00 17.98
CA GLN A 56 1.70 0.17 18.84
C GLN A 56 2.56 1.37 18.43
N LYS A 57 3.87 1.17 18.18
CA LYS A 57 4.77 2.23 17.68
C LYS A 57 4.33 2.79 16.33
N ALA A 58 3.91 1.93 15.40
CA ALA A 58 3.45 2.35 14.07
C ALA A 58 2.20 3.23 14.17
N VAL A 59 1.20 2.81 14.95
CA VAL A 59 -0.04 3.57 15.20
C VAL A 59 0.27 4.90 15.88
N MET A 60 1.18 4.92 16.86
CA MET A 60 1.59 6.17 17.51
C MET A 60 2.32 7.13 16.54
N SER A 61 3.04 6.60 15.54
CA SER A 61 3.79 7.41 14.56
C SER A 61 2.95 7.94 13.40
N SER A 62 1.86 7.26 13.03
CA SER A 62 0.93 7.70 11.99
C SER A 62 -0.09 8.73 12.49
N THR A 63 -0.18 8.91 13.81
CA THR A 63 -1.07 9.87 14.45
C THR A 63 -0.50 11.29 14.33
N ARG A 64 -1.34 12.27 13.96
CA ARG A 64 -0.93 13.69 13.84
C ARG A 64 -0.30 14.19 15.16
N PRO A 65 0.67 15.12 15.11
CA PRO A 65 1.21 15.74 16.32
C PRO A 65 0.07 16.33 17.18
N GLY A 66 -0.12 15.80 18.40
CA GLY A 66 -1.17 16.23 19.34
C GLY A 66 -2.46 15.41 19.34
N ALA A 67 -2.62 14.43 18.45
CA ALA A 67 -3.77 13.50 18.51
C ALA A 67 -3.55 12.38 19.54
N SER A 68 -4.64 11.96 20.18
CA SER A 68 -4.63 11.00 21.30
C SER A 68 -4.13 9.61 20.85
N HIS A 69 -3.21 9.02 21.62
CA HIS A 69 -2.67 7.67 21.36
C HIS A 69 -3.61 6.52 21.78
N THR A 70 -4.91 6.80 21.93
CA THR A 70 -5.94 5.82 22.33
C THR A 70 -6.04 4.65 21.36
N ALA A 71 -5.81 4.87 20.06
CA ALA A 71 -5.83 3.82 19.05
C ALA A 71 -4.74 2.75 19.29
N ALA A 72 -3.57 3.13 19.85
CA ALA A 72 -2.50 2.17 20.18
C ALA A 72 -2.80 1.35 21.45
N LEU A 73 -3.81 1.75 22.23
CA LEU A 73 -4.21 1.08 23.47
C LEU A 73 -5.37 0.11 23.28
N ILE A 74 -6.08 0.19 22.15
CA ILE A 74 -7.33 -0.53 21.91
C ILE A 74 -7.12 -1.56 20.80
N CYS A 75 -7.64 -2.77 21.00
CA CYS A 75 -7.64 -3.80 19.97
C CYS A 75 -8.60 -3.42 18.82
N PRO A 76 -8.16 -3.46 17.55
CA PRO A 76 -9.04 -3.13 16.42
C PRO A 76 -10.12 -4.18 16.18
N VAL A 77 -9.97 -5.40 16.73
CA VAL A 77 -10.91 -6.51 16.54
C VAL A 77 -11.98 -6.50 17.63
N CYS A 78 -11.57 -6.70 18.89
CA CYS A 78 -12.51 -6.83 20.01
C CYS A 78 -12.74 -5.54 20.81
N THR A 79 -12.19 -4.41 20.36
CA THR A 79 -12.33 -3.06 20.95
C THR A 79 -11.95 -2.92 22.43
N GLN A 80 -11.37 -3.95 23.04
CA GLN A 80 -10.89 -3.94 24.41
C GLN A 80 -9.47 -3.38 24.52
N LYS A 81 -9.15 -2.79 25.67
CA LYS A 81 -7.79 -2.30 25.96
C LYS A 81 -6.79 -3.45 26.04
N PHE A 82 -5.60 -3.22 25.49
CA PHE A 82 -4.50 -4.16 25.64
C PHE A 82 -3.99 -4.21 27.08
N SER A 83 -3.64 -5.40 27.56
CA SER A 83 -3.00 -5.60 28.86
C SER A 83 -1.56 -5.06 28.91
N LEU A 84 -0.92 -4.91 27.75
CA LEU A 84 0.41 -4.31 27.63
C LEU A 84 0.32 -2.82 27.26
N VAL A 85 0.94 -1.99 28.10
CA VAL A 85 1.14 -0.57 27.86
C VAL A 85 2.16 -0.37 26.73
N PRO A 86 1.95 0.59 25.80
CA PRO A 86 2.87 0.86 24.72
C PRO A 86 4.26 1.24 25.25
N PRO A 87 5.32 0.85 24.53
CA PRO A 87 6.69 1.14 24.94
C PRO A 87 6.89 2.67 24.98
N GLN A 88 7.21 3.20 26.16
CA GLN A 88 7.53 4.62 26.28
C GLN A 88 8.80 4.90 25.49
N THR A 89 8.70 5.76 24.48
CA THR A 89 9.88 6.24 23.76
C THR A 89 10.63 7.20 24.68
N GLY A 90 11.59 6.68 25.44
CA GLY A 90 12.48 7.52 26.24
C GLY A 90 13.14 8.59 25.35
N LEU A 91 13.42 9.76 25.94
CA LEU A 91 14.02 10.92 25.27
C LEU A 91 15.26 10.53 24.43
N ALA A 92 16.06 9.58 24.92
CA ALA A 92 17.21 9.03 24.22
C ALA A 92 16.88 8.45 22.83
N SER A 93 15.76 7.75 22.66
CA SER A 93 15.36 7.19 21.36
C SER A 93 14.92 8.26 20.35
N ARG A 94 14.38 9.39 20.84
CA ARG A 94 14.04 10.55 20.00
C ARG A 94 15.31 11.27 19.57
N ILE A 95 16.27 11.43 20.49
CA ILE A 95 17.58 12.02 20.20
C ILE A 95 18.37 11.15 19.20
N VAL A 96 18.40 9.83 19.38
CA VAL A 96 19.08 8.91 18.44
C VAL A 96 18.44 8.93 17.05
N LYS A 97 17.11 8.99 16.94
CA LYS A 97 16.44 9.16 15.63
C LYS A 97 16.71 10.50 14.98
N VAL A 98 16.74 11.58 15.77
CA VAL A 98 17.12 12.91 15.30
C VAL A 98 18.57 12.89 14.81
N ILE A 99 19.51 12.41 15.61
CA ILE A 99 20.93 12.29 15.23
C ILE A 99 21.10 11.42 13.98
N SER A 100 20.40 10.29 13.88
CA SER A 100 20.46 9.41 12.70
C SER A 100 19.83 10.03 11.45
N ASN A 101 18.84 10.92 11.60
CA ASN A 101 18.25 11.62 10.46
C ASN A 101 19.16 12.76 9.98
N TYR A 102 19.85 13.44 10.89
CA TYR A 102 20.74 14.56 10.58
C TYR A 102 22.20 14.15 10.33
N SER A 103 22.59 12.90 10.60
CA SER A 103 23.97 12.45 10.43
C SER A 103 24.44 12.50 8.98
N CYS A 104 23.55 12.25 8.02
CA CYS A 104 23.86 12.38 6.59
C CYS A 104 23.98 13.84 6.16
N GLU A 105 23.15 14.74 6.69
CA GLU A 105 23.24 16.18 6.39
C GLU A 105 24.52 16.80 6.98
N LEU A 106 24.88 16.43 8.21
CA LEU A 106 26.13 16.85 8.86
C LEU A 106 27.37 16.31 8.13
N ALA A 107 27.36 15.05 7.68
CA ALA A 107 28.44 14.48 6.89
C ALA A 107 28.59 15.20 5.53
N GLY A 108 27.47 15.47 4.84
CA GLY A 108 27.46 16.24 3.60
C GLY A 108 27.99 17.66 3.78
N ALA A 109 27.55 18.36 4.83
CA ALA A 109 28.04 19.69 5.17
C ALA A 109 29.55 19.67 5.48
N PHE A 110 30.05 18.65 6.19
CA PHE A 110 31.47 18.50 6.48
C PHE A 110 32.30 18.27 5.21
N CYS A 111 31.80 17.44 4.28
CA CYS A 111 32.43 17.24 2.97
C CYS A 111 32.49 18.55 2.16
N VAL A 112 31.40 19.32 2.14
CA VAL A 112 31.35 20.62 1.44
C VAL A 112 32.31 21.63 2.08
N LEU A 113 32.31 21.74 3.41
CA LEU A 113 33.21 22.64 4.13
C LEU A 113 34.68 22.24 3.93
N SER A 114 34.98 20.94 3.90
CA SER A 114 36.32 20.43 3.60
C SER A 114 36.73 20.78 2.17
N ALA A 115 35.85 20.57 1.17
CA ALA A 115 36.11 20.94 -0.21
C ALA A 115 36.32 22.46 -0.37
N CYS A 116 35.51 23.29 0.32
CA CYS A 116 35.68 24.73 0.36
C CYS A 116 37.00 25.15 1.03
N TYR A 117 37.42 24.46 2.09
CA TYR A 117 38.70 24.70 2.76
C TYR A 117 39.88 24.37 1.83
N PHE A 118 39.84 23.23 1.13
CA PHE A 118 40.84 22.86 0.13
C PHE A 118 40.87 23.83 -1.06
N ALA A 119 39.71 24.36 -1.48
CA ALA A 119 39.62 25.39 -2.50
C ALA A 119 40.20 26.75 -2.05
N PHE A 120 39.94 27.16 -0.81
CA PHE A 120 40.49 28.38 -0.21
C PHE A 120 41.99 28.26 0.10
N ALA A 121 42.48 27.05 0.40
CA ALA A 121 43.89 26.76 0.64
C ALA A 121 44.76 26.77 -0.64
N GLY A 122 44.18 27.03 -1.81
CA GLY A 122 44.92 27.41 -3.02
C GLY A 122 45.54 26.24 -3.79
N LEU A 123 44.91 25.07 -3.79
CA LEU A 123 45.29 23.97 -4.69
C LEU A 123 44.52 24.11 -6.02
N ASN A 124 45.25 23.92 -7.12
CA ASN A 124 44.85 24.21 -8.51
C ASN A 124 43.37 23.96 -8.84
N LEU A 125 42.73 24.96 -9.46
CA LEU A 125 41.32 24.97 -9.87
C LEU A 125 40.92 23.76 -10.74
N GLN A 126 41.86 23.20 -11.50
CA GLN A 126 41.64 22.00 -12.32
C GLN A 126 41.40 20.74 -11.48
N THR A 127 42.12 20.59 -10.35
CA THR A 127 42.01 19.42 -9.47
C THR A 127 40.70 19.44 -8.68
N ILE A 128 40.17 20.64 -8.41
CA ILE A 128 38.90 20.84 -7.72
C ILE A 128 37.70 20.44 -8.59
N LEU A 129 37.74 20.68 -9.91
CA LEU A 129 36.67 20.28 -10.81
C LEU A 129 36.58 18.74 -10.93
N ASP A 130 37.72 18.06 -11.05
CA ASP A 130 37.76 16.59 -11.09
C ASP A 130 37.34 15.96 -9.75
N GLU A 131 37.76 16.51 -8.60
CA GLU A 131 37.32 15.98 -7.29
C GLU A 131 35.86 16.30 -6.97
N LEU A 132 35.32 17.43 -7.46
CA LEU A 132 33.90 17.76 -7.31
C LEU A 132 33.03 16.84 -8.18
N GLU A 133 33.46 16.55 -9.43
CA GLU A 133 32.75 15.63 -10.31
C GLU A 133 32.76 14.20 -9.75
N ASN A 134 33.91 13.74 -9.25
CA ASN A 134 34.04 12.45 -8.57
C ASN A 134 33.29 12.41 -7.24
N GLY A 135 33.26 13.50 -6.48
CA GLY A 135 32.50 13.62 -5.23
C GLY A 135 30.99 13.61 -5.46
N ILE A 136 30.50 14.22 -6.54
CA ILE A 136 29.09 14.18 -6.96
C ILE A 136 28.73 12.79 -7.49
N ALA A 137 29.63 12.13 -8.23
CA ALA A 137 29.44 10.75 -8.69
C ALA A 137 29.38 9.75 -7.52
N LEU A 138 30.30 9.88 -6.55
CA LEU A 138 30.32 9.06 -5.34
C LEU A 138 29.10 9.36 -4.44
N ALA A 139 28.68 10.62 -4.34
CA ALA A 139 27.45 10.98 -3.65
C ALA A 139 26.23 10.35 -4.34
N ARG A 140 26.17 10.28 -5.68
CA ARG A 140 25.11 9.58 -6.42
C ARG A 140 25.10 8.06 -6.20
N GLU A 141 26.26 7.43 -6.02
CA GLU A 141 26.36 6.00 -5.70
C GLU A 141 26.07 5.68 -4.21
N ILE A 142 26.40 6.59 -3.29
CA ILE A 142 26.23 6.41 -1.84
C ILE A 142 24.87 6.93 -1.32
N LEU A 143 24.18 7.81 -2.07
CA LEU A 143 22.84 8.34 -1.73
C LEU A 143 21.61 7.56 -2.28
N PRO A 144 21.53 6.22 -2.38
CA PRO A 144 20.26 5.55 -2.72
C PRO A 144 19.13 5.69 -1.68
N CYS A 145 19.30 6.49 -0.62
CA CYS A 145 18.35 6.52 0.50
C CYS A 145 17.85 7.91 0.94
N SER A 146 18.46 9.03 0.51
CA SER A 146 18.18 10.33 1.16
C SER A 146 17.76 11.48 0.22
N PHE A 147 17.93 11.37 -1.09
CA PHE A 147 17.41 12.35 -2.05
C PHE A 147 16.65 11.66 -3.17
N ASN A 148 15.35 11.42 -2.95
CA ASN A 148 14.43 11.24 -4.07
C ASN A 148 14.06 12.64 -4.60
N ILE A 149 15.00 13.30 -5.28
CA ILE A 149 14.60 14.30 -6.26
C ILE A 149 14.07 13.47 -7.42
N ASN A 150 12.75 13.30 -7.46
CA ASN A 150 12.06 13.02 -8.70
C ASN A 150 12.46 14.15 -9.66
N MET A 151 13.44 13.92 -10.54
CA MET A 151 13.28 14.45 -11.87
C MET A 151 12.10 13.67 -12.43
N GLU A 152 10.93 14.31 -12.42
CA GLU A 152 9.92 14.06 -13.44
C GLU A 152 10.58 14.28 -14.80
N GLU A 153 11.28 13.26 -15.31
CA GLU A 153 11.32 13.07 -16.73
C GLU A 153 9.90 12.70 -17.14
N LYS A 154 9.18 13.71 -17.61
CA LYS A 154 8.12 13.54 -18.59
C LYS A 154 8.65 12.57 -19.66
N CYS A 155 8.30 11.29 -19.56
CA CYS A 155 8.30 10.39 -20.70
C CYS A 155 7.18 10.83 -21.66
N LEU A 156 7.42 11.95 -22.34
CA LEU A 156 6.89 12.18 -23.68
C LEU A 156 7.83 11.45 -24.64
N SER A 157 7.23 10.65 -25.52
CA SER A 157 7.82 9.75 -26.51
C SER A 157 8.23 8.38 -25.96
N GLY A 158 7.46 7.38 -26.38
CA GLY A 158 7.67 6.00 -26.00
C GLY A 158 8.84 5.38 -26.75
N THR A 159 9.68 4.68 -25.99
CA THR A 159 10.46 3.48 -26.37
C THR A 159 11.36 3.14 -25.18
N CYS A 160 10.83 2.48 -24.16
CA CYS A 160 11.64 1.86 -23.11
C CYS A 160 11.11 0.46 -22.81
N SER A 161 11.35 -0.46 -23.75
CA SER A 161 11.31 -1.90 -23.54
C SER A 161 12.59 -2.43 -24.17
N ALA A 162 13.64 -2.70 -23.38
CA ALA A 162 14.71 -3.64 -23.76
C ALA A 162 15.84 -3.85 -22.73
N LEU A 163 16.09 -2.97 -21.74
CA LEU A 163 17.40 -2.99 -21.03
C LEU A 163 17.40 -3.24 -19.52
N ALA A 164 16.26 -3.63 -18.92
CA ALA A 164 16.17 -3.94 -17.49
C ALA A 164 16.20 -5.45 -17.16
N SER A 165 16.75 -6.31 -18.03
CA SER A 165 16.62 -7.77 -17.90
C SER A 165 17.92 -8.55 -17.64
N ARG A 166 19.02 -7.93 -17.17
CA ARG A 166 20.29 -8.67 -17.09
C ARG A 166 21.05 -8.80 -15.77
N LEU A 167 20.67 -8.20 -14.64
CA LEU A 167 21.24 -8.59 -13.35
C LEU A 167 20.26 -8.38 -12.20
N GLY A 168 19.71 -9.48 -11.72
CA GLY A 168 18.85 -9.54 -10.53
C GLY A 168 17.82 -10.65 -10.70
N SER A 169 17.86 -11.65 -9.83
CA SER A 169 16.82 -12.67 -9.70
C SER A 169 15.45 -11.98 -9.61
N GLY A 170 14.71 -12.00 -10.72
CA GLY A 170 13.55 -11.16 -10.98
C GLY A 170 12.33 -11.55 -10.15
N GLN A 171 12.27 -11.08 -8.91
CA GLN A 171 11.00 -10.95 -8.23
C GLN A 171 10.34 -9.65 -8.71
N PRO A 172 9.09 -9.69 -9.20
CA PRO A 172 8.38 -8.47 -9.58
C PRO A 172 8.34 -7.49 -8.40
N SER A 173 8.74 -6.25 -8.64
CA SER A 173 8.75 -5.21 -7.61
C SER A 173 7.33 -4.78 -7.28
N LEU A 174 7.02 -4.63 -5.99
CA LEU A 174 5.74 -4.08 -5.54
C LEU A 174 5.68 -2.57 -5.83
N HIS A 175 4.63 -2.14 -6.50
CA HIS A 175 4.35 -0.73 -6.78
C HIS A 175 2.83 -0.47 -6.86
N PRO A 176 2.38 0.80 -6.81
CA PRO A 176 0.99 1.12 -7.16
C PRO A 176 0.66 0.62 -8.57
N GLY A 177 -0.46 -0.07 -8.73
CA GLY A 177 -0.84 -0.81 -9.93
C GLY A 177 -0.48 -2.30 -9.89
N SER A 178 0.32 -2.78 -8.93
CA SER A 178 0.55 -4.22 -8.78
C SER A 178 -0.73 -4.94 -8.38
N LEU A 179 -1.02 -6.06 -9.05
CA LEU A 179 -2.16 -6.91 -8.77
C LEU A 179 -1.70 -8.16 -8.02
N LEU A 180 -2.27 -8.39 -6.84
CA LEU A 180 -1.95 -9.51 -5.97
C LEU A 180 -3.03 -10.58 -6.08
N VAL A 181 -2.61 -11.83 -6.20
CA VAL A 181 -3.49 -13.00 -6.21
C VAL A 181 -3.16 -13.84 -4.99
N ALA A 182 -4.15 -14.06 -4.13
CA ALA A 182 -3.99 -14.89 -2.94
C ALA A 182 -3.74 -16.36 -3.32
N THR A 183 -2.76 -16.99 -2.70
CA THR A 183 -2.48 -18.41 -2.90
C THR A 183 -3.31 -19.29 -1.96
N ALA A 184 -3.32 -20.61 -2.22
CA ALA A 184 -3.94 -21.58 -1.32
C ALA A 184 -3.29 -21.62 0.09
N ALA A 185 -2.08 -21.07 0.24
CA ALA A 185 -1.38 -20.98 1.52
C ALA A 185 -1.80 -19.75 2.35
N MET A 186 -2.71 -18.91 1.85
CA MET A 186 -3.19 -17.71 2.54
C MET A 186 -3.92 -18.09 3.84
N PRO A 187 -3.40 -17.70 5.03
CA PRO A 187 -3.99 -18.13 6.30
C PRO A 187 -5.18 -17.27 6.73
N SER A 188 -5.35 -16.07 6.17
CA SER A 188 -6.52 -15.24 6.44
C SER A 188 -7.71 -15.72 5.63
N SER A 189 -8.78 -16.13 6.30
CA SER A 189 -10.05 -16.48 5.65
C SER A 189 -10.65 -15.31 4.86
N PHE A 190 -10.36 -14.08 5.28
CA PHE A 190 -10.85 -12.88 4.61
C PHE A 190 -10.15 -12.62 3.28
N PHE A 191 -8.86 -12.95 3.18
CA PHE A 191 -8.08 -12.76 1.95
C PHE A 191 -7.94 -14.04 1.12
N PHE A 192 -8.47 -15.16 1.60
CA PHE A 192 -8.42 -16.43 0.89
C PHE A 192 -9.13 -16.33 -0.46
N GLY A 193 -8.43 -16.65 -1.54
CA GLY A 193 -8.95 -16.53 -2.90
C GLY A 193 -9.21 -15.09 -3.37
N SER A 194 -8.73 -14.08 -2.63
CA SER A 194 -8.92 -12.67 -3.01
C SER A 194 -7.91 -12.21 -4.07
N VAL A 195 -8.35 -11.27 -4.89
CA VAL A 195 -7.53 -10.53 -5.86
C VAL A 195 -7.48 -9.08 -5.40
N VAL A 196 -6.27 -8.55 -5.15
CA VAL A 196 -6.07 -7.23 -4.55
C VAL A 196 -5.24 -6.32 -5.45
N LEU A 197 -5.80 -5.17 -5.83
CA LEU A 197 -5.08 -4.12 -6.53
C LEU A 197 -4.40 -3.18 -5.52
N ILE A 198 -3.08 -3.06 -5.58
CA ILE A 198 -2.32 -2.09 -4.79
C ILE A 198 -2.46 -0.70 -5.41
N TYR A 199 -2.93 0.28 -4.66
CA TYR A 199 -3.02 1.67 -5.12
C TYR A 199 -2.08 2.61 -4.37
N GLU A 200 -1.57 2.19 -3.21
CA GLU A 200 -0.54 2.93 -2.47
C GLU A 200 0.50 1.94 -1.96
N HIS A 201 1.78 2.17 -2.26
CA HIS A 201 2.88 1.40 -1.71
C HIS A 201 4.04 2.33 -1.40
N ARG A 202 4.40 2.43 -0.12
CA ARG A 202 5.50 3.27 0.34
C ARG A 202 6.32 2.51 1.38
N ARG A 203 7.64 2.53 1.20
CA ARG A 203 8.57 1.82 2.11
C ARG A 203 8.41 2.22 3.58
N CYS A 204 8.06 3.48 3.86
CA CYS A 204 8.02 4.00 5.23
C CYS A 204 6.60 4.12 5.82
N SER A 205 5.53 3.99 5.02
CA SER A 205 4.15 4.13 5.51
C SER A 205 3.27 2.91 5.27
N GLY A 206 3.80 1.85 4.66
CA GLY A 206 3.06 0.62 4.42
C GLY A 206 2.43 0.57 3.02
N SER A 207 1.43 -0.29 2.87
CA SER A 207 0.75 -0.50 1.58
C SER A 207 -0.75 -0.48 1.77
N ARG A 208 -1.47 -0.03 0.75
CA ARG A 208 -2.93 -0.10 0.68
C ARG A 208 -3.36 -0.69 -0.64
N GLY A 209 -4.43 -1.47 -0.57
CA GLY A 209 -5.00 -2.14 -1.73
C GLY A 209 -6.51 -2.28 -1.63
N LEU A 210 -7.08 -2.71 -2.74
CA LEU A 210 -8.51 -2.89 -2.95
C LEU A 210 -8.78 -4.32 -3.41
N ILE A 211 -9.56 -5.08 -2.63
CA ILE A 211 -10.07 -6.38 -3.06
C ILE A 211 -11.09 -6.16 -4.17
N LEU A 212 -10.96 -6.90 -5.26
CA LEU A 212 -11.75 -6.70 -6.48
C LEU A 212 -12.84 -7.74 -6.70
N ASN A 213 -12.68 -8.93 -6.12
CA ASN A 213 -13.53 -10.10 -6.37
C ASN A 213 -14.38 -10.49 -5.15
N MET A 214 -14.64 -9.55 -4.23
CA MET A 214 -15.47 -9.78 -3.06
C MET A 214 -16.76 -8.95 -3.20
N PRO A 215 -17.93 -9.58 -3.38
CA PRO A 215 -19.18 -8.86 -3.55
C PRO A 215 -19.64 -8.20 -2.25
N LEU A 216 -20.34 -7.08 -2.36
CA LEU A 216 -21.01 -6.44 -1.23
C LEU A 216 -22.40 -7.05 -0.99
N GLU A 217 -22.77 -7.25 0.27
CA GLU A 217 -24.13 -7.63 0.69
C GLU A 217 -25.19 -6.65 0.19
N GLU A 218 -26.35 -7.16 -0.24
CA GLU A 218 -27.42 -6.37 -0.86
C GLU A 218 -27.95 -5.27 0.08
N GLU A 219 -28.07 -5.55 1.37
CA GLU A 219 -28.54 -4.60 2.37
C GLU A 219 -27.64 -3.36 2.45
N ARG A 220 -26.32 -3.58 2.46
CA ARG A 220 -25.32 -2.51 2.50
C ARG A 220 -25.27 -1.72 1.20
N ARG A 221 -25.44 -2.40 0.06
CA ARG A 221 -25.58 -1.75 -1.25
C ARG A 221 -26.77 -0.79 -1.22
N PHE A 222 -27.94 -1.29 -0.83
CA PHE A 222 -29.18 -0.51 -0.80
C PHE A 222 -29.09 0.69 0.15
N GLU A 223 -28.48 0.50 1.33
CA GLU A 223 -28.25 1.58 2.28
C GLU A 223 -27.40 2.71 1.68
N TRP A 224 -26.30 2.36 1.01
CA TRP A 224 -25.42 3.34 0.38
C TRP A 224 -26.12 4.07 -0.78
N GLU A 225 -26.82 3.35 -1.65
CA GLU A 225 -27.55 3.93 -2.78
C GLU A 225 -28.58 4.95 -2.30
N THR A 226 -29.34 4.60 -1.26
CA THR A 226 -30.37 5.47 -0.68
C THR A 226 -29.79 6.75 -0.07
N LYS A 227 -28.64 6.65 0.61
CA LYS A 227 -27.99 7.79 1.29
C LYS A 227 -27.25 8.70 0.32
N SER A 228 -26.52 8.12 -0.62
CA SER A 228 -25.60 8.86 -1.50
C SER A 228 -26.29 9.40 -2.75
N LEU A 229 -27.40 8.80 -3.19
CA LEU A 229 -28.13 9.20 -4.40
C LEU A 229 -29.65 9.31 -4.17
N PRO A 230 -30.12 10.23 -3.29
CA PRO A 230 -31.53 10.32 -2.88
C PRO A 230 -32.51 10.73 -4.00
N SER A 231 -32.03 11.18 -5.16
CA SER A 231 -32.84 11.71 -6.26
C SER A 231 -32.94 10.81 -7.52
N MET A 232 -32.28 9.65 -7.54
CA MET A 232 -32.36 8.71 -8.68
C MET A 232 -33.22 7.49 -8.36
N HIS A 233 -34.09 7.13 -9.31
CA HIS A 233 -34.81 5.86 -9.25
C HIS A 233 -33.80 4.71 -9.39
N SER A 234 -33.72 3.89 -8.35
CA SER A 234 -32.70 2.87 -8.03
C SER A 234 -32.41 1.81 -9.10
N ASN A 235 -33.27 1.61 -10.09
CA ASN A 235 -33.16 0.49 -11.02
C ASN A 235 -32.17 0.71 -12.18
N ALA A 236 -31.78 1.96 -12.49
CA ALA A 236 -30.88 2.24 -13.62
C ALA A 236 -29.39 2.21 -13.24
N LEU A 237 -29.05 2.48 -11.98
CA LEU A 237 -27.67 2.52 -11.45
C LEU A 237 -27.20 1.16 -10.94
N SER A 238 -28.08 0.40 -10.29
CA SER A 238 -27.80 -0.94 -9.76
C SER A 238 -27.36 -1.94 -10.84
N LYS A 239 -27.79 -1.73 -12.09
CA LYS A 239 -27.31 -2.50 -13.26
C LYS A 239 -25.99 -2.02 -13.86
N ARG A 240 -25.49 -0.85 -13.47
CA ARG A 240 -24.34 -0.16 -14.10
C ARG A 240 -23.11 -0.06 -13.21
N VAL A 241 -23.29 -0.13 -11.89
CA VAL A 241 -22.19 -0.10 -10.91
C VAL A 241 -22.18 -1.39 -10.12
N GLU A 242 -21.06 -2.10 -10.20
CA GLU A 242 -20.83 -3.23 -9.33
C GLU A 242 -20.39 -2.74 -7.96
N HIS A 243 -20.95 -3.31 -6.89
CA HIS A 243 -20.51 -3.02 -5.54
C HIS A 243 -19.73 -4.20 -4.99
N GLY A 244 -18.56 -3.90 -4.43
CA GLY A 244 -17.70 -4.89 -3.79
C GLY A 244 -17.17 -4.39 -2.44
N VAL A 245 -16.61 -5.32 -1.69
CA VAL A 245 -15.84 -5.04 -0.47
C VAL A 245 -14.38 -4.86 -0.89
N GLY A 246 -13.84 -3.65 -0.74
CA GLY A 246 -12.45 -3.32 -1.01
C GLY A 246 -11.49 -3.75 0.10
N GLY A 247 -11.99 -3.97 1.32
CA GLY A 247 -11.24 -4.59 2.41
C GLY A 247 -11.84 -4.34 3.80
N PRO A 248 -11.18 -4.81 4.86
CA PRO A 248 -11.75 -4.79 6.20
C PRO A 248 -11.63 -3.42 6.88
N VAL A 249 -10.77 -2.52 6.38
CA VAL A 249 -10.50 -1.22 7.00
C VAL A 249 -11.40 -0.15 6.41
N ALA A 250 -11.93 0.73 7.28
CA ALA A 250 -12.74 1.88 6.89
C ALA A 250 -13.94 1.54 5.98
N GLN A 251 -14.73 0.53 6.33
CA GLN A 251 -15.86 0.03 5.52
C GLN A 251 -16.99 1.05 5.25
N ASN A 252 -16.96 2.23 5.88
CA ASN A 252 -17.91 3.33 5.61
C ASN A 252 -17.36 4.32 4.55
N ASP A 253 -16.08 4.22 4.19
CA ASP A 253 -15.47 4.96 3.09
C ASP A 253 -15.47 4.08 1.83
N TRP A 254 -15.48 4.71 0.66
CA TRP A 254 -15.51 4.00 -0.61
C TRP A 254 -14.53 4.61 -1.61
N MET A 255 -14.16 3.80 -2.58
CA MET A 255 -13.45 4.23 -3.78
C MET A 255 -14.15 3.66 -5.00
N ILE A 256 -14.08 4.39 -6.11
CA ILE A 256 -14.64 3.94 -7.38
C ILE A 256 -13.50 3.63 -8.35
N LEU A 257 -13.52 2.42 -8.87
CA LEU A 257 -12.60 1.92 -9.87
C LEU A 257 -13.26 2.00 -11.23
N HIS A 258 -12.70 2.82 -12.12
CA HIS A 258 -13.14 2.95 -13.50
C HIS A 258 -12.19 2.18 -14.41
N ARG A 259 -12.75 1.38 -15.32
CA ARG A 259 -12.01 0.58 -16.29
C ARG A 259 -12.47 0.96 -17.70
N CYS A 260 -11.59 1.54 -18.51
CA CYS A 260 -11.88 1.87 -19.92
C CYS A 260 -11.05 0.98 -20.85
N ALA A 261 -11.67 -0.04 -21.42
CA ALA A 261 -11.04 -0.93 -22.40
C ALA A 261 -10.57 -0.18 -23.67
N CYS A 262 -11.21 0.96 -23.94
CA CYS A 262 -10.91 1.90 -25.00
C CYS A 262 -9.50 2.51 -24.94
N CYS A 263 -8.93 2.62 -23.74
CA CYS A 263 -7.64 3.28 -23.53
C CYS A 263 -6.46 2.47 -24.08
N ILE A 264 -6.66 1.19 -24.44
CA ILE A 264 -5.59 0.30 -24.91
C ILE A 264 -5.59 0.13 -26.44
N THR A 265 -6.75 0.12 -27.10
CA THR A 265 -6.87 -0.12 -28.55
C THR A 265 -6.48 1.10 -29.40
N SER A 266 -5.56 0.86 -30.34
CA SER A 266 -4.74 1.88 -31.01
C SER A 266 -5.43 2.81 -32.05
N PRO A 267 -6.72 2.69 -32.43
CA PRO A 267 -7.38 3.78 -33.15
C PRO A 267 -8.21 4.73 -32.25
N GLN A 268 -8.59 4.32 -31.03
CA GLN A 268 -9.55 5.04 -30.18
C GLN A 268 -8.92 5.77 -28.98
N LYS A 269 -7.61 5.61 -28.72
CA LYS A 269 -6.86 6.36 -27.68
C LYS A 269 -7.09 7.88 -27.74
N GLN A 270 -7.23 8.44 -28.94
CA GLN A 270 -7.46 9.88 -29.15
C GLN A 270 -8.91 10.29 -28.87
N LEU A 271 -9.88 9.43 -29.19
CA LEU A 271 -11.30 9.70 -28.99
C LEU A 271 -11.68 9.61 -27.51
N CYS A 272 -11.24 8.57 -26.79
CA CYS A 272 -11.55 8.43 -25.37
C CYS A 272 -10.86 9.50 -24.51
N ARG A 273 -9.61 9.88 -24.78
CA ARG A 273 -9.01 11.05 -24.10
C ARG A 273 -9.74 12.37 -24.41
N GLN A 274 -10.36 12.51 -25.59
CA GLN A 274 -11.16 13.68 -25.94
C GLN A 274 -12.53 13.68 -25.25
N THR A 275 -13.22 12.53 -25.18
CA THR A 275 -14.50 12.39 -24.46
C THR A 275 -14.32 12.49 -22.94
N LEU A 276 -13.22 11.97 -22.39
CA LEU A 276 -12.88 12.04 -20.96
C LEU A 276 -12.43 13.46 -20.53
N GLY A 277 -11.98 14.30 -21.47
CA GLY A 277 -11.35 15.59 -21.17
C GLY A 277 -12.02 16.85 -21.73
N LYS A 278 -13.03 16.75 -22.60
CA LYS A 278 -13.66 17.92 -23.25
C LYS A 278 -15.16 17.76 -23.50
N GLU A 279 -15.96 17.87 -22.45
CA GLU A 279 -17.21 18.64 -22.56
C GLU A 279 -17.09 19.86 -21.64
N LYS A 280 -17.12 21.05 -22.24
CA LYS A 280 -16.85 22.35 -21.59
C LYS A 280 -17.86 22.76 -20.50
N HIS A 281 -18.70 21.85 -20.02
CA HIS A 281 -19.73 22.15 -19.04
C HIS A 281 -19.77 21.23 -17.82
N LEU A 282 -18.96 20.15 -17.77
CA LEU A 282 -18.75 19.33 -16.58
C LEU A 282 -17.31 18.82 -16.54
N THR A 283 -16.48 19.34 -15.63
CA THR A 283 -15.17 18.76 -15.31
C THR A 283 -15.39 17.47 -14.54
N ILE A 284 -15.39 16.33 -15.24
CA ILE A 284 -15.52 15.01 -14.64
C ILE A 284 -14.18 14.64 -13.98
N ASP A 285 -14.17 14.41 -12.66
CA ASP A 285 -12.99 13.89 -11.96
C ASP A 285 -12.99 12.36 -11.97
N TRP A 286 -12.15 11.79 -12.82
CA TRP A 286 -11.94 10.34 -12.92
C TRP A 286 -11.00 9.79 -11.83
N GLY A 287 -10.37 10.68 -11.06
CA GLY A 287 -9.33 10.32 -10.12
C GLY A 287 -7.98 10.01 -10.76
N VAL A 288 -7.17 9.23 -10.06
CA VAL A 288 -5.77 8.94 -10.42
C VAL A 288 -5.70 7.70 -11.32
N GLU A 289 -5.01 7.81 -12.46
CA GLU A 289 -4.70 6.66 -13.32
C GLU A 289 -3.62 5.79 -12.64
N LEU A 290 -3.97 4.56 -12.26
CA LEU A 290 -3.03 3.61 -11.62
C LEU A 290 -2.32 2.74 -12.65
N LEU A 291 -3.05 2.36 -13.70
CA LEU A 291 -2.58 1.56 -14.83
C LEU A 291 -3.23 2.10 -16.10
N PRO A 292 -2.68 1.85 -17.30
CA PRO A 292 -3.30 2.26 -18.54
C PRO A 292 -4.77 1.82 -18.62
N GLY A 293 -5.69 2.79 -18.67
CA GLY A 293 -7.14 2.53 -18.75
C GLY A 293 -7.81 2.14 -17.42
N VAL A 294 -7.11 2.20 -16.29
CA VAL A 294 -7.64 1.93 -14.95
C VAL A 294 -7.46 3.15 -14.05
N PHE A 295 -8.57 3.75 -13.65
CA PHE A 295 -8.61 4.98 -12.86
C PHE A 295 -9.26 4.73 -11.50
N LEU A 296 -8.71 5.33 -10.45
CA LEU A 296 -9.22 5.23 -9.10
C LEU A 296 -9.61 6.61 -8.57
N GLY A 297 -10.89 6.77 -8.25
CA GLY A 297 -11.47 8.02 -7.78
C GLY A 297 -12.32 7.85 -6.52
N ARG A 298 -12.91 8.97 -6.11
CA ARG A 298 -13.95 9.04 -5.06
C ARG A 298 -15.25 9.64 -5.56
N ASP A 299 -15.19 10.38 -6.66
CA ASP A 299 -16.35 11.04 -7.26
C ASP A 299 -17.18 10.03 -8.07
N VAL A 300 -18.47 9.99 -7.79
CA VAL A 300 -19.44 9.13 -8.49
C VAL A 300 -20.12 9.85 -9.66
N SER A 301 -19.87 11.15 -9.83
CA SER A 301 -20.36 11.95 -10.96
C SER A 301 -20.05 11.33 -12.34
N PRO A 302 -18.87 10.70 -12.59
CA PRO A 302 -18.63 10.03 -13.86
C PRO A 302 -19.72 8.99 -14.19
N VAL A 303 -20.16 8.19 -13.21
CA VAL A 303 -21.20 7.18 -13.40
C VAL A 303 -22.52 7.79 -13.89
N LEU A 304 -22.87 8.97 -13.39
CA LEU A 304 -24.12 9.67 -13.69
C LEU A 304 -24.13 10.29 -15.09
N LEU A 305 -22.96 10.52 -15.68
CA LEU A 305 -22.82 11.22 -16.95
C LEU A 305 -22.88 10.29 -18.16
N PHE A 306 -22.44 9.04 -18.02
CA PHE A 306 -22.53 8.01 -19.07
C PHE A 306 -23.89 7.28 -19.06
N THR A 307 -24.97 8.02 -18.80
CA THR A 307 -26.35 7.49 -18.74
C THR A 307 -26.94 7.13 -20.10
N LYS A 308 -26.40 7.66 -21.21
CA LYS A 308 -26.81 7.27 -22.57
C LYS A 308 -26.20 5.91 -22.95
N GLU A 309 -27.04 5.01 -23.45
CA GLU A 309 -26.85 3.57 -23.73
C GLU A 309 -25.70 3.18 -24.69
N GLU A 310 -24.78 4.06 -25.06
CA GLU A 310 -23.92 3.85 -26.25
C GLU A 310 -22.44 3.62 -26.01
N THR A 311 -21.95 3.44 -24.77
CA THR A 311 -20.52 3.10 -24.58
C THR A 311 -20.30 1.93 -23.62
N PRO A 312 -20.32 0.68 -24.11
CA PRO A 312 -19.99 -0.54 -23.35
C PRO A 312 -18.51 -0.64 -22.94
N VAL A 313 -17.76 0.45 -23.10
CA VAL A 313 -16.30 0.45 -23.06
C VAL A 313 -15.77 0.83 -21.67
N VAL A 314 -16.63 1.36 -20.80
CA VAL A 314 -16.27 1.77 -19.44
C VAL A 314 -17.10 1.01 -18.41
N SER A 315 -16.44 0.26 -17.53
CA SER A 315 -17.07 -0.38 -16.37
C SER A 315 -16.70 0.33 -15.07
N HIS A 316 -17.62 0.31 -14.12
CA HIS A 316 -17.52 1.02 -12.84
C HIS A 316 -17.73 0.03 -11.69
N GLN A 317 -16.80 -0.01 -10.75
CA GLN A 317 -16.90 -0.81 -9.55
C GLN A 317 -16.67 0.05 -8.31
N LEU A 318 -17.65 0.10 -7.42
CA LEU A 318 -17.58 0.82 -6.16
C LEU A 318 -17.17 -0.14 -5.03
N LEU A 319 -16.03 0.14 -4.42
CA LEU A 319 -15.38 -0.74 -3.46
C LEU A 319 -15.40 -0.08 -2.07
N HIS A 320 -16.01 -0.77 -1.10
CA HIS A 320 -16.17 -0.30 0.27
C HIS A 320 -15.02 -0.75 1.15
N GLY A 321 -14.40 0.19 1.85
CA GLY A 321 -13.19 -0.06 2.62
C GLY A 321 -11.97 -0.39 1.76
N HIS A 322 -10.87 -0.73 2.43
CA HIS A 322 -9.62 -1.10 1.78
C HIS A 322 -8.82 -2.11 2.62
N ALA A 323 -7.90 -2.79 1.97
CA ALA A 323 -6.87 -3.60 2.60
C ALA A 323 -5.69 -2.70 2.98
N GLU A 324 -5.17 -2.86 4.20
CA GLU A 324 -4.05 -2.07 4.71
C GLU A 324 -2.98 -3.00 5.29
N TRP A 325 -1.73 -2.78 4.87
CA TRP A 325 -0.56 -3.49 5.36
C TRP A 325 0.39 -2.53 6.04
N PHE A 326 0.95 -2.98 7.16
CA PHE A 326 2.00 -2.25 7.85
C PHE A 326 3.32 -2.29 7.07
N VAL A 327 4.25 -1.41 7.45
CA VAL A 327 5.60 -1.35 6.89
C VAL A 327 6.27 -2.72 6.95
N GLY A 328 6.66 -3.24 5.78
CA GLY A 328 7.34 -4.53 5.63
C GLY A 328 6.45 -5.76 5.71
N GLN A 329 5.17 -5.63 6.09
CA GLN A 329 4.25 -6.77 6.20
C GLN A 329 3.97 -7.39 4.83
N LEU A 330 3.51 -6.60 3.86
CA LEU A 330 3.20 -7.09 2.51
C LEU A 330 4.41 -7.76 1.85
N GLY A 331 5.60 -7.15 1.99
CA GLY A 331 6.83 -7.74 1.48
C GLY A 331 7.19 -9.08 2.13
N SER A 332 6.90 -9.25 3.42
CA SER A 332 7.05 -10.55 4.09
C SER A 332 6.03 -11.58 3.62
N GLU A 333 4.79 -11.17 3.36
CA GLU A 333 3.72 -12.07 2.88
C GLU A 333 4.00 -12.56 1.46
N VAL A 334 4.47 -11.68 0.56
CA VAL A 334 4.93 -12.06 -0.79
C VAL A 334 6.11 -13.03 -0.71
N LYS A 335 7.12 -12.75 0.12
CA LYS A 335 8.29 -13.64 0.31
C LYS A 335 7.91 -15.03 0.83
N ARG A 336 6.81 -15.13 1.60
CA ARG A 336 6.28 -16.40 2.11
C ARG A 336 5.40 -17.13 1.11
N GLY A 337 5.17 -16.56 -0.07
CA GLY A 337 4.32 -17.16 -1.11
C GLY A 337 2.83 -17.06 -0.82
N PHE A 338 2.39 -16.16 0.07
CA PHE A 338 0.97 -15.93 0.32
C PHE A 338 0.30 -15.13 -0.80
N TRP A 339 1.08 -14.29 -1.47
CA TRP A 339 0.64 -13.49 -2.61
C TRP A 339 1.53 -13.78 -3.81
N LEU A 340 0.88 -13.99 -4.97
CA LEU A 340 1.53 -13.92 -6.27
C LEU A 340 1.28 -12.53 -6.85
N ILE A 341 2.30 -11.95 -7.48
CA ILE A 341 2.18 -10.67 -8.16
C ILE A 341 1.96 -10.96 -9.64
N GLU A 342 0.82 -10.50 -10.16
CA GLU A 342 0.45 -10.67 -11.57
C GLU A 342 1.22 -9.67 -12.45
N PRO A 343 2.02 -10.13 -13.44
CA PRO A 343 2.84 -9.24 -14.27
C PRO A 343 2.02 -8.34 -15.20
N ASN A 344 0.86 -8.80 -15.67
CA ASN A 344 0.03 -8.09 -16.65
C ASN A 344 -1.27 -7.55 -16.02
N ALA A 345 -1.14 -6.82 -14.90
CA ALA A 345 -2.26 -6.32 -14.12
C ALA A 345 -3.30 -5.53 -14.95
N SER A 346 -2.87 -4.67 -15.88
CA SER A 346 -3.78 -3.86 -16.69
C SER A 346 -4.66 -4.71 -17.61
N GLU A 347 -4.06 -5.66 -18.33
CA GLU A 347 -4.80 -6.57 -19.21
C GLU A 347 -5.73 -7.48 -18.41
N ALA A 348 -5.24 -8.05 -17.30
CA ALA A 348 -6.04 -8.89 -16.42
C ALA A 348 -7.27 -8.15 -15.89
N LEU A 349 -7.10 -6.90 -15.42
CA LEU A 349 -8.20 -6.10 -14.86
C LEU A 349 -9.24 -5.69 -15.90
N LEU A 350 -8.84 -5.51 -17.16
CA LEU A 350 -9.74 -5.14 -18.24
C LEU A 350 -10.40 -6.37 -18.88
N ALA A 351 -9.74 -7.53 -18.82
CA ALA A 351 -10.27 -8.81 -19.26
C ALA A 351 -11.17 -9.49 -18.22
N MET A 352 -11.06 -9.11 -16.94
CA MET A 352 -12.04 -9.44 -15.91
C MET A 352 -13.39 -8.83 -16.32
N ALA A 353 -14.21 -9.63 -17.00
CA ALA A 353 -15.60 -9.31 -17.21
C ALA A 353 -16.26 -9.06 -15.85
N PRO A 354 -17.23 -8.13 -15.77
CA PRO A 354 -18.11 -8.05 -14.60
C PRO A 354 -18.62 -9.46 -14.29
N GLN A 355 -18.51 -9.90 -13.04
CA GLN A 355 -18.90 -11.27 -12.67
C GLN A 355 -20.38 -11.44 -13.04
N GLU A 356 -20.66 -12.21 -14.09
CA GLU A 356 -22.01 -12.65 -14.39
C GLU A 356 -22.49 -13.46 -13.18
N GLN A 357 -23.44 -12.87 -12.44
CA GLN A 357 -24.15 -13.51 -11.35
C GLN A 357 -25.03 -14.64 -11.85
#